data_AF-A0A6L4ABR0-F1
#
_entry.id   AF-A0A6L4ABR0-F1
#
_cell.length_a   1.000
_cell.length_b   1.000
_cell.length_c   1.000
_cell.angle_alpha   90.00
_cell.angle_beta   90.00
_cell.angle_gamma   90.00
#
_symmetry.space_group_name_H-M   'P 1'
#
loop_
_entity.id
_entity.type
_entity.pdbx_description
1 polymer ?
#
loop_
_entity_poly.entity_id
_entity_poly.type
_entity_poly.pdbx_seq_one_letter_code
_entity_poly.pdbx_strand_id
1 'polypeptide(L)'
;MELVISTELHDRLTHHLENTFPNEGGGFLVGHIKGDTRQVTEVHLVENTFASEEQFHRYLAEAGAFQRIEDEADARGLSLLGYFHSHPDHPAIPSEFDRTHAWPYFAYLIVSVRGGKRAESR
;
A
#
# COMPACT_ATOMS: atom_id res chain seq x y z
N MET A 1 -6.22 -9.95 12.92
CA MET A 1 -7.13 -9.16 12.08
C MET A 1 -6.95 -9.52 10.61
N GLU A 2 -8.04 -9.87 9.94
CA GLU A 2 -8.11 -10.17 8.51
C GLU A 2 -8.29 -8.88 7.69
N LEU A 3 -7.66 -8.79 6.51
CA LEU A 3 -7.86 -7.70 5.56
C LEU A 3 -8.74 -8.20 4.41
N VAL A 4 -9.89 -7.57 4.20
CA VAL A 4 -10.84 -7.89 3.13
C VAL A 4 -10.85 -6.75 2.13
N ILE A 5 -10.53 -7.05 0.88
CA ILE A 5 -10.51 -6.12 -0.24
C ILE A 5 -11.27 -6.72 -1.43
N SER A 6 -12.05 -5.90 -2.15
CA SER A 6 -12.75 -6.37 -3.34
C SER A 6 -11.77 -6.63 -4.48
N THR A 7 -12.14 -7.52 -5.41
CA THR A 7 -11.35 -7.78 -6.62
C THR A 7 -11.10 -6.49 -7.40
N GLU A 8 -12.10 -5.62 -7.52
CA GLU A 8 -11.96 -4.34 -8.23
C GLU A 8 -10.89 -3.42 -7.61
N LEU A 9 -10.87 -3.28 -6.29
CA LEU A 9 -9.86 -2.45 -5.61
C LEU A 9 -8.47 -3.09 -5.66
N HIS A 10 -8.40 -4.43 -5.58
CA HIS A 10 -7.15 -5.18 -5.74
C HIS A 10 -6.59 -5.05 -7.16
N ASP A 11 -7.43 -5.12 -8.18
CA ASP A 11 -7.02 -4.92 -9.57
C ASP A 11 -6.57 -3.48 -9.82
N ARG A 12 -7.27 -2.49 -9.23
CA ARG A 12 -6.91 -1.08 -9.35
C ARG A 12 -5.55 -0.77 -8.73
N LEU A 13 -5.29 -1.26 -7.51
CA LEU A 13 -3.99 -1.05 -6.87
C LEU A 13 -2.89 -1.83 -7.61
N THR A 14 -3.13 -3.07 -8.03
CA THR A 14 -2.10 -3.86 -8.72
C THR A 14 -1.76 -3.28 -10.09
N HIS A 15 -2.74 -2.73 -10.82
CA HIS A 15 -2.49 -2.02 -12.07
C HIS A 15 -1.61 -0.76 -11.86
N HIS A 16 -1.83 -0.01 -10.78
CA HIS A 16 -0.95 1.10 -10.41
C HIS A 16 0.48 0.62 -10.11
N LEU A 17 0.63 -0.49 -9.39
CA LEU A 17 1.92 -1.09 -9.07
C LEU A 17 2.66 -1.63 -10.31
N GLU A 18 1.94 -2.17 -11.31
CA GLU A 18 2.51 -2.55 -12.60
C GLU A 18 3.02 -1.32 -13.38
N ASN A 19 2.27 -0.22 -13.36
CA ASN A 19 2.63 1.01 -14.08
C ASN A 19 3.75 1.82 -13.43
N THR A 20 4.10 1.51 -12.18
CA THR A 20 5.22 2.15 -11.46
C THR A 20 6.54 1.39 -11.64
N PHE A 21 6.49 0.15 -12.13
CA PHE A 21 7.68 -0.63 -12.48
C PHE A 21 8.59 0.14 -13.47
N PRO A 22 9.93 0.14 -13.29
CA PRO A 22 10.74 -0.69 -12.38
C PRO A 22 10.87 -0.16 -10.94
N ASN A 23 10.18 0.93 -10.59
CA ASN A 23 10.22 1.51 -9.26
C ASN A 23 9.17 0.87 -8.33
N GLU A 24 9.35 1.03 -7.02
CA GLU A 24 8.32 0.78 -6.04
C GLU A 24 7.21 1.83 -6.16
N GLY A 25 5.98 1.35 -6.33
CA GLY A 25 4.76 2.13 -6.17
C GLY A 25 4.07 1.77 -4.87
N GLY A 26 3.06 2.55 -4.49
CA GLY A 26 2.33 2.25 -3.27
C GLY A 26 1.21 3.22 -2.97
N GLY A 27 0.65 3.08 -1.79
CA GLY A 27 -0.43 3.93 -1.33
C GLY A 27 -1.06 3.45 -0.05
N PHE A 28 -2.28 3.92 0.18
CA PHE A 28 -3.00 3.72 1.43
C PHE A 28 -4.31 2.96 1.22
N LEU A 29 -4.66 2.17 2.22
CA LEU A 29 -5.91 1.42 2.32
C LEU A 29 -6.85 2.14 3.30
N VAL A 30 -8.05 2.48 2.86
CA VAL A 30 -9.06 3.17 3.68
C VAL A 30 -10.34 2.34 3.72
N GLY A 31 -11.01 2.33 4.88
CA GLY A 31 -12.31 1.68 5.01
C GLY A 31 -12.76 1.53 6.46
N HIS A 32 -13.32 0.37 6.81
CA HIS A 32 -13.92 0.15 8.12
C HIS A 32 -13.22 -0.96 8.90
N ILE A 33 -13.13 -0.77 10.22
CA ILE A 33 -12.76 -1.84 11.16
C ILE A 33 -14.04 -2.40 11.78
N LYS A 34 -14.32 -3.69 11.58
CA LYS A 34 -15.49 -4.39 12.12
C LYS A 34 -15.02 -5.64 12.87
N GLY A 35 -14.92 -5.55 14.20
CA GLY A 35 -14.37 -6.63 15.02
C GLY A 35 -12.93 -6.93 14.61
N ASP A 36 -12.68 -8.16 14.17
CA ASP A 36 -11.36 -8.63 13.75
C ASP A 36 -11.09 -8.45 12.24
N THR A 37 -11.96 -7.76 11.51
CA THR A 37 -11.84 -7.57 10.05
C THR A 37 -11.62 -6.10 9.69
N ARG A 38 -10.64 -5.85 8.82
CA ARG A 38 -10.41 -4.58 8.13
C ARG A 38 -11.03 -4.67 6.73
N GLN A 39 -12.15 -4.01 6.51
CA GLN A 39 -12.84 -3.98 5.23
C GLN A 39 -12.39 -2.75 4.44
N VAL A 40 -11.59 -2.96 3.40
CA VAL A 40 -11.14 -1.90 2.48
C VAL A 40 -12.31 -1.48 1.59
N THR A 41 -12.59 -0.19 1.57
CA THR A 41 -13.60 0.43 0.68
C THR A 41 -12.97 1.35 -0.33
N GLU A 42 -11.76 1.85 -0.06
CA GLU A 42 -11.06 2.83 -0.88
C GLU A 42 -9.55 2.58 -0.89
N VAL A 43 -8.91 2.90 -2.02
CA VAL A 43 -7.45 2.88 -2.18
C VAL A 43 -6.98 4.24 -2.67
N HIS A 44 -6.00 4.81 -1.96
CA HIS A 44 -5.35 6.06 -2.35
C HIS A 44 -3.99 5.73 -2.93
N LEU A 45 -3.84 5.94 -4.25
CA LEU A 45 -2.58 5.73 -4.96
C LEU A 45 -1.69 6.93 -4.71
N VAL A 46 -0.43 6.71 -4.32
CA VAL A 46 0.49 7.80 -3.99
C VAL A 46 1.81 7.58 -4.71
N GLU A 47 2.31 8.63 -5.34
CA GLU A 47 3.59 8.62 -6.03
C GLU A 47 4.74 8.49 -5.02
N ASN A 48 5.74 7.68 -5.39
CA ASN A 48 6.94 7.53 -4.57
C ASN A 48 7.78 8.81 -4.65
N THR A 49 8.06 9.43 -3.49
CA THR A 49 8.75 10.72 -3.40
C THR A 49 10.24 10.61 -3.09
N PHE A 50 10.80 9.40 -2.96
CA PHE A 50 12.25 9.22 -2.85
C PHE A 50 12.99 9.76 -4.09
N ALA A 51 14.29 10.05 -3.96
CA ALA A 51 15.14 10.31 -5.13
C ALA A 51 15.03 9.14 -6.11
N SER A 52 15.01 9.40 -7.42
CA SER A 52 14.75 8.38 -8.44
C SER A 52 15.67 7.16 -8.36
N GLU A 53 16.89 7.35 -7.85
CA GLU A 53 17.89 6.31 -7.62
C GLU A 53 17.60 5.42 -6.40
N GLU A 54 16.68 5.79 -5.52
CA GLU A 54 16.29 5.01 -4.33
C GLU A 54 14.89 4.40 -4.48
N GLN A 55 14.10 4.85 -5.46
CA GLN A 55 12.72 4.41 -5.64
C GLN A 55 12.59 2.93 -6.01
N PHE A 56 13.66 2.27 -6.46
CA PHE A 56 13.62 0.85 -6.82
C PHE A 56 13.60 -0.11 -5.62
N HIS A 57 13.95 0.37 -4.41
CA HIS A 57 14.01 -0.46 -3.19
C HIS A 57 13.41 0.19 -1.94
N ARG A 58 12.81 1.38 -2.08
CA ARG A 58 12.23 2.14 -0.97
C ARG A 58 11.01 2.92 -1.42
N TYR A 59 9.98 2.91 -0.59
CA TYR A 59 8.75 3.68 -0.75
C TYR A 59 8.62 4.75 0.33
N LEU A 60 8.40 6.01 -0.09
CA LEU A 60 8.01 7.12 0.79
C LEU A 60 6.84 7.88 0.16
N ALA A 61 5.70 7.82 0.83
CA ALA A 61 4.57 8.69 0.53
C ALA A 61 4.95 10.16 0.79
N GLU A 62 4.40 11.08 0.00
CA GLU A 62 4.61 12.53 0.15
C GLU A 62 4.42 12.98 1.62
N ALA A 63 5.26 13.90 2.07
CA ALA A 63 5.14 14.51 3.39
C ALA A 63 3.72 15.09 3.59
N GLY A 64 2.98 14.54 4.55
CA GLY A 64 1.62 14.92 4.86
C GLY A 64 0.52 14.13 4.14
N ALA A 65 0.85 13.23 3.20
CA ALA A 65 -0.14 12.35 2.56
C ALA A 65 -0.89 11.51 3.59
N PHE A 66 -0.16 10.94 4.56
CA PHE A 66 -0.75 10.22 5.68
C PHE A 66 -1.80 11.07 6.41
N GLN A 67 -1.41 12.26 6.87
CA GLN A 67 -2.28 13.11 7.67
C GLN A 67 -3.51 13.58 6.89
N ARG A 68 -3.34 13.97 5.62
CA ARG A 68 -4.47 14.36 4.77
C ARG A 68 -5.44 13.20 4.55
N ILE A 69 -4.95 12.00 4.26
CA ILE A 69 -5.79 10.83 4.01
C ILE A 69 -6.49 10.38 5.30
N GLU A 70 -5.79 10.44 6.44
CA GLU A 70 -6.37 10.17 7.75
C GLU A 70 -7.50 11.17 8.07
N ASP A 71 -7.25 12.47 7.96
CA ASP A 71 -8.26 13.52 8.20
C ASP A 71 -9.47 13.37 7.26
N GLU A 72 -9.25 13.08 5.97
CA GLU A 72 -10.31 12.85 4.98
C GLU A 72 -11.12 11.57 5.25
N ALA A 73 -10.48 10.52 5.75
CA ALA A 73 -11.15 9.28 6.14
C ALA A 73 -12.00 9.52 7.39
N ASP A 74 -11.44 10.15 8.41
CA ASP A 74 -12.11 10.46 9.67
C ASP A 74 -13.32 11.36 9.46
N ALA A 75 -13.22 12.37 8.61
CA ALA A 75 -14.34 13.25 8.25
C ALA A 75 -15.53 12.51 7.63
N ARG A 76 -15.30 11.31 7.08
CA ARG A 76 -16.31 10.43 6.47
C ARG A 76 -16.69 9.24 7.34
N GLY A 77 -16.14 9.16 8.57
CA GLY A 77 -16.34 8.02 9.47
C GLY A 77 -15.68 6.73 8.98
N LEU A 78 -14.65 6.86 8.15
CA LEU A 78 -13.76 5.79 7.71
C LEU A 78 -12.50 5.78 8.59
N SER A 79 -11.65 4.79 8.40
CA SER A 79 -10.36 4.68 9.08
C SER A 79 -9.27 4.39 8.05
N LEU A 80 -8.09 4.94 8.31
CA LEU A 80 -6.88 4.56 7.61
C LEU A 80 -6.42 3.18 8.09
N LEU A 81 -6.55 2.17 7.23
CA LEU A 81 -6.38 0.76 7.61
C LEU A 81 -4.95 0.26 7.46
N GLY A 82 -4.16 0.87 6.58
CA GLY A 82 -2.88 0.30 6.18
C GLY A 82 -2.24 0.95 4.97
N TYR A 83 -1.11 0.35 4.60
CA TYR A 83 -0.33 0.67 3.40
C TYR A 83 -0.34 -0.51 2.43
N PHE A 84 -0.13 -0.21 1.15
CA PHE A 84 0.28 -1.20 0.18
C PHE A 84 1.47 -0.67 -0.62
N HIS A 85 2.35 -1.57 -1.06
CA HIS A 85 3.47 -1.22 -1.94
C HIS A 85 3.89 -2.40 -2.81
N SER A 86 4.63 -2.12 -3.89
CA SER A 86 5.22 -3.15 -4.73
C SER A 86 6.67 -3.45 -4.36
N HIS A 87 7.06 -4.70 -4.58
CA HIS A 87 8.44 -5.17 -4.62
C HIS A 87 8.80 -5.53 -6.08
N PRO A 88 9.53 -4.66 -6.82
CA PRO A 88 9.98 -4.91 -8.18
C PRO A 88 10.99 -6.06 -8.22
N ASP A 89 10.74 -7.08 -9.02
CA ASP A 89 11.60 -8.28 -9.19
C ASP A 89 11.98 -9.01 -7.88
N HIS A 90 11.25 -8.73 -6.80
CA HIS A 90 11.44 -9.30 -5.46
C HIS A 90 10.14 -9.97 -4.95
N PRO A 91 10.23 -11.00 -4.09
CA PRO A 91 9.05 -11.63 -3.50
C PRO A 91 8.20 -10.67 -2.67
N ALA A 92 6.91 -10.99 -2.53
CA ALA A 92 5.98 -10.28 -1.65
C ALA A 92 6.21 -10.65 -0.17
N ILE A 93 7.41 -10.37 0.32
CA ILE A 93 7.84 -10.65 1.69
C ILE A 93 8.36 -9.33 2.27
N PRO A 94 7.91 -8.92 3.47
CA PRO A 94 8.37 -7.69 4.08
C PRO A 94 9.89 -7.72 4.28
N SER A 95 10.57 -6.69 3.80
CA SER A 95 11.99 -6.45 4.03
C SER A 95 12.27 -6.12 5.50
N GLU A 96 13.54 -6.11 5.89
CA GLU A 96 13.91 -5.64 7.23
C GLU A 96 13.53 -4.16 7.45
N PHE A 97 13.65 -3.35 6.40
CA PHE A 97 13.24 -1.94 6.43
C PHE A 97 11.74 -1.82 6.72
N ASP A 98 10.91 -2.58 6.00
CA ASP A 98 9.45 -2.59 6.22
C ASP A 98 9.11 -2.98 7.66
N ARG A 99 9.77 -4.01 8.19
CA ARG A 99 9.50 -4.53 9.53
C ARG A 99 9.90 -3.56 10.64
N THR A 100 10.99 -2.80 10.44
CA THR A 100 11.49 -1.84 11.43
C THR A 100 10.74 -0.51 11.40
N HIS A 101 10.10 -0.18 10.28
CA HIS A 101 9.32 1.05 10.09
C HIS A 101 7.80 0.81 10.13
N ALA A 102 7.36 -0.42 10.39
CA ALA A 102 5.96 -0.76 10.52
C ALA A 102 5.34 -0.13 11.77
N TRP A 103 4.18 0.50 11.60
CA TRP A 103 3.35 1.00 12.67
C TRP A 103 2.44 -0.10 13.20
N PRO A 104 2.22 -0.12 14.53
CA PRO A 104 1.29 -1.06 15.14
C PRO A 104 -0.12 -0.81 14.60
N TYR A 105 -0.91 -1.88 14.49
CA TYR A 105 -2.31 -1.88 14.04
C TYR A 105 -2.58 -1.59 12.56
N PHE A 106 -1.57 -1.23 11.76
CA PHE A 106 -1.72 -1.08 10.32
C PHE A 106 -1.71 -2.43 9.61
N ALA A 107 -2.43 -2.53 8.50
CA ALA A 107 -2.26 -3.57 7.51
C ALA A 107 -1.14 -3.19 6.53
N TYR A 108 -0.40 -4.17 6.06
CA TYR A 108 0.65 -4.01 5.06
C TYR A 108 0.37 -5.03 3.96
N LEU A 109 0.00 -4.56 2.77
CA LEU A 109 -0.22 -5.39 1.59
C LEU A 109 0.99 -5.23 0.65
N ILE A 110 1.77 -6.30 0.48
CA ILE A 110 2.95 -6.26 -0.39
C ILE A 110 2.64 -7.01 -1.67
N VAL A 111 2.95 -6.40 -2.83
CA VAL A 111 2.72 -7.02 -4.14
C VAL A 111 4.04 -7.21 -4.86
N SER A 112 4.38 -8.45 -5.20
CA SER A 112 5.51 -8.74 -6.09
C SER A 112 5.14 -8.36 -7.52
N VAL A 113 5.94 -7.52 -8.15
CA VAL A 113 5.81 -7.14 -9.57
C VAL A 113 7.07 -7.57 -10.29
N ARG A 114 6.97 -8.59 -11.15
CA ARG A 114 8.10 -9.15 -11.90
C ARG A 114 7.98 -8.84 -13.38
N GLY A 115 9.01 -8.23 -13.96
CA GLY A 115 8.97 -7.80 -15.37
C GLY A 115 7.75 -6.95 -15.72
N GLY A 116 7.33 -6.07 -14.80
CA GLY A 116 6.15 -5.20 -14.99
C GLY A 116 4.80 -5.90 -14.85
N LYS A 117 4.74 -7.13 -14.30
CA LYS A 117 3.50 -7.86 -14.05
C LYS A 117 3.39 -8.35 -12.62
N ARG A 118 2.20 -8.23 -12.04
CA ARG A 118 1.88 -8.80 -10.74
C ARG A 118 2.16 -10.31 -10.76
N ALA A 119 2.93 -10.78 -9.78
CA ALA A 119 3.19 -12.20 -9.55
C ALA A 119 2.42 -12.72 -8.33
N GLU A 120 2.56 -12.06 -7.17
CA GLU A 120 1.98 -12.50 -5.90
C GLU A 120 1.63 -11.31 -5.00
N SER A 121 0.77 -11.52 -4.01
CA SER A 121 0.41 -10.53 -2.98
C SER A 121 0.36 -11.19 -1.61
N ARG A 122 0.81 -10.48 -0.57
CA ARG A 122 0.87 -10.95 0.82
C ARG A 122 0.31 -9.93 1.79
#